data_AF-A0A401QDI7-F1
#
_entry.id   AF-A0A401QDI7-F1
#
_cell.length_a   1.000
_cell.length_b   1.000
_cell.length_c   1.000
_cell.angle_alpha   90.00
_cell.angle_beta   90.00
_cell.angle_gamma   90.00
#
_symmetry.space_group_name_H-M   'P 1'
#
loop_
_entity.id
_entity.type
_entity.pdbx_description
1 polymer ?
#
loop_
_entity_poly.entity_id
_entity_poly.type
_entity_poly.pdbx_seq_one_letter_code
_entity_poly.pdbx_strand_id
1 'polypeptide(L)'
;MKLLSEDPANYRDAPTEGIRRLLQEESGIPVPRDQPLDTSRIDWIRMGTTVATNALLERKGERMALVITKGFKNLLHIGNQTRPKIFDL
;
A
#
# COMPACT_ATOMS: atom_id res chain seq x y z
N MET A 1 -5.56 -17.41 -7.59
CA MET A 1 -6.51 -17.11 -6.48
C MET A 1 -6.74 -15.61 -6.37
N LYS A 2 -7.99 -15.17 -6.11
CA LYS A 2 -8.36 -13.76 -5.89
C LYS A 2 -9.11 -13.64 -4.56
N LEU A 3 -8.79 -12.64 -3.77
CA LEU A 3 -9.45 -12.32 -2.50
C LEU A 3 -10.04 -10.91 -2.57
N LEU A 4 -11.01 -10.62 -1.71
CA LEU A 4 -11.45 -9.24 -1.49
C LEU A 4 -10.36 -8.51 -0.71
N SER A 5 -10.16 -7.23 -1.01
CA SER A 5 -9.13 -6.43 -0.31
C SER A 5 -9.45 -6.27 1.18
N GLU A 6 -10.74 -6.16 1.52
CA GLU A 6 -11.25 -6.11 2.89
C GLU A 6 -12.42 -7.07 3.04
N ASP A 7 -12.31 -7.99 4.01
CA ASP A 7 -13.38 -8.92 4.40
C ASP A 7 -13.16 -9.36 5.87
N PRO A 8 -13.44 -8.46 6.83
CA PRO A 8 -13.10 -8.67 8.24
C PRO A 8 -13.80 -9.88 8.87
N ALA A 9 -14.91 -10.33 8.28
CA ALA A 9 -15.64 -11.51 8.75
C ALA A 9 -14.87 -12.82 8.49
N ASN A 10 -13.98 -12.83 7.50
CA ASN A 10 -13.29 -14.05 7.06
C ASN A 10 -11.79 -14.04 7.37
N TYR A 11 -11.13 -12.89 7.29
CA TYR A 11 -9.69 -12.76 7.52
C TYR A 11 -9.33 -11.34 7.95
N ARG A 12 -8.21 -11.22 8.70
CA ARG A 12 -7.71 -9.93 9.19
C ARG A 12 -7.12 -9.08 8.06
N ASP A 13 -6.37 -9.69 7.16
CA ASP A 13 -5.78 -9.02 6.00
C ASP A 13 -5.68 -9.98 4.81
N ALA A 14 -5.98 -9.45 3.62
CA ALA A 14 -6.01 -10.21 2.39
C ALA A 14 -4.63 -10.77 1.95
N PRO A 15 -3.50 -10.04 2.08
CA PRO A 15 -2.20 -10.57 1.69
C PRO A 15 -1.79 -11.82 2.47
N THR A 16 -1.93 -11.80 3.79
CA THR A 16 -1.60 -12.94 4.64
C THR A 16 -2.51 -14.13 4.34
N GLU A 17 -3.82 -13.91 4.16
CA GLU A 17 -4.75 -14.97 3.76
C GLU A 17 -4.40 -15.55 2.37
N GLY A 18 -3.93 -14.72 1.44
CA GLY A 18 -3.46 -15.16 0.14
C GLY A 18 -2.24 -16.08 0.24
N ILE A 19 -1.24 -15.69 1.02
CA ILE A 19 -0.05 -16.53 1.25
C ILE A 19 -0.45 -17.83 1.95
N ARG A 20 -1.34 -17.75 2.95
CA ARG A 20 -1.84 -18.92 3.69
C ARG A 20 -2.45 -19.98 2.78
N ARG A 21 -3.40 -19.57 1.93
CA ARG A 21 -4.08 -20.49 1.01
C ARG A 21 -3.12 -21.07 -0.02
N LEU A 22 -2.18 -20.27 -0.51
CA LEU A 22 -1.14 -20.75 -1.44
C LEU A 22 -0.23 -21.78 -0.77
N LEU A 23 0.27 -21.50 0.45
CA LEU A 23 1.09 -22.46 1.19
C LEU A 23 0.33 -23.75 1.49
N GLN A 24 -0.95 -23.66 1.86
CA GLN A 24 -1.79 -24.83 2.11
C GLN A 24 -1.99 -25.66 0.84
N GLU A 25 -2.23 -25.01 -0.30
CA GLU A 25 -2.38 -25.66 -1.62
C GLU A 25 -1.10 -26.37 -2.06
N GLU A 26 0.05 -25.69 -1.95
CA GLU A 26 1.36 -26.22 -2.40
C GLU A 26 1.97 -27.24 -1.44
N SER A 27 1.67 -27.16 -0.14
CA SER A 27 2.21 -28.09 0.86
C SER A 27 1.30 -29.28 1.14
N GLY A 28 0.00 -29.16 0.87
CA GLY A 28 -1.02 -30.11 1.33
C GLY A 28 -1.22 -30.11 2.86
N ILE A 29 -0.53 -29.23 3.60
CA ILE A 29 -0.60 -29.15 5.05
C ILE A 29 -1.57 -28.02 5.42
N PRO A 30 -2.55 -28.26 6.31
CA PRO A 30 -3.42 -27.20 6.82
C PRO A 30 -2.62 -26.08 7.49
N VAL A 31 -2.93 -24.82 7.19
CA VAL A 31 -2.22 -23.65 7.77
C VAL A 31 -3.21 -22.82 8.62
N PRO A 32 -3.29 -23.01 9.95
CA PRO A 32 -4.33 -22.43 10.82
C PRO A 32 -4.31 -20.90 10.90
N ARG A 33 -5.49 -20.27 10.74
CA ARG A 33 -5.64 -18.80 10.65
C ARG A 33 -5.18 -18.02 11.89
N ASP A 34 -5.22 -18.65 13.05
CA ASP A 34 -4.85 -18.12 14.36
C ASP A 34 -3.35 -18.15 14.64
N GLN A 35 -2.56 -18.76 13.75
CA GLN A 35 -1.12 -18.90 13.91
C GLN A 35 -0.35 -18.06 12.88
N PRO A 36 0.83 -17.53 13.26
CA PRO A 36 1.76 -16.93 12.32
C PRO A 36 2.07 -17.89 11.16
N LEU A 37 2.24 -17.33 9.95
CA LEU A 37 2.63 -18.12 8.80
C LEU A 37 4.08 -18.59 8.94
N ASP A 38 4.31 -19.88 8.71
CA ASP A 38 5.65 -20.39 8.48
C ASP A 38 6.16 -19.87 7.14
N THR A 39 7.18 -19.02 7.19
CA THR A 39 7.79 -18.38 6.02
C THR A 39 9.09 -19.07 5.59
N SER A 40 9.50 -20.16 6.25
CA SER A 40 10.74 -20.90 5.94
C SER A 40 10.80 -21.43 4.51
N ARG A 41 9.64 -21.66 3.89
CA ARG A 41 9.48 -22.15 2.52
C ARG A 41 9.31 -21.04 1.48
N ILE A 42 9.42 -19.77 1.88
CA ILE A 42 9.25 -18.63 1.01
C ILE A 42 10.60 -17.96 0.78
N ASP A 43 11.09 -18.03 -0.45
CA ASP A 43 12.36 -17.38 -0.83
C ASP A 43 12.21 -15.85 -0.94
N TRP A 44 11.13 -15.37 -1.56
CA TRP A 44 10.86 -13.94 -1.69
C TRP A 44 9.36 -13.63 -1.78
N ILE A 45 8.99 -12.44 -1.32
CA ILE A 45 7.64 -11.89 -1.45
C ILE A 45 7.74 -10.51 -2.08
N ARG A 46 6.93 -10.26 -3.12
CA ARG A 46 6.75 -8.93 -3.68
C ARG A 46 5.32 -8.48 -3.48
N MET A 47 5.16 -7.42 -2.72
CA MET A 47 3.86 -6.81 -2.46
C MET A 47 3.71 -5.52 -3.26
N GLY A 48 2.67 -5.47 -4.10
CA GLY A 48 2.19 -4.25 -4.72
C GLY A 48 0.82 -3.90 -4.16
N THR A 49 0.62 -2.66 -3.74
CA THR A 49 -0.65 -2.18 -3.20
C THR A 49 -0.98 -0.77 -3.68
N THR A 50 -2.27 -0.43 -3.71
CA THR A 50 -2.77 0.90 -4.04
C THR A 50 -3.01 1.78 -2.82
N VAL A 51 -2.74 1.29 -1.60
CA VAL A 51 -3.01 2.02 -0.35
C VAL A 51 -2.42 3.43 -0.37
N ALA A 52 -1.15 3.59 -0.78
CA ALA A 52 -0.49 4.89 -0.85
C ALA A 52 -1.16 5.84 -1.85
N THR A 53 -1.49 5.34 -3.05
CA THR A 53 -2.14 6.13 -4.10
C THR A 53 -3.55 6.56 -3.69
N ASN A 54 -4.32 5.65 -3.09
CA ASN A 54 -5.67 5.95 -2.61
C ASN A 54 -5.62 6.93 -1.44
N ALA A 55 -4.70 6.76 -0.49
CA ALA A 55 -4.49 7.70 0.60
C ALA A 55 -4.18 9.11 0.09
N LEU A 56 -3.34 9.22 -0.95
CA LEU A 56 -3.04 10.51 -1.60
C LEU A 56 -4.27 11.12 -2.28
N LEU A 57 -5.01 10.34 -3.08
CA LEU A 57 -6.19 10.80 -3.83
C LEU A 57 -7.33 11.21 -2.90
N GLU A 58 -7.55 10.46 -1.82
CA GLU A 58 -8.59 10.71 -0.82
C GLU A 58 -8.14 11.72 0.24
N ARG A 59 -6.92 12.26 0.14
CA ARG A 59 -6.31 13.19 1.10
C ARG A 59 -6.31 12.65 2.54
N LYS A 60 -6.19 11.33 2.69
CA LYS A 60 -6.08 10.63 3.98
C LYS A 60 -4.61 10.48 4.34
N GLY A 61 -4.03 11.54 4.90
CA GLY A 61 -2.66 11.55 5.40
C GLY A 61 -2.59 12.11 6.82
N GLU A 62 -1.42 11.97 7.44
CA GLU A 62 -1.14 12.55 8.75
C GLU A 62 -0.74 14.03 8.66
N ARG A 63 -0.90 14.76 9.77
CA ARG A 63 -0.43 16.16 9.84
C ARG A 63 1.09 16.20 9.70
N MET A 64 1.57 16.98 8.74
CA MET A 64 2.99 17.14 8.47
C MET A 64 3.44 18.60 8.59
N ALA A 65 4.70 18.82 8.93
CA ALA A 65 5.35 20.12 8.93
C ALA A 65 6.46 20.15 7.87
N LEU A 66 6.56 21.27 7.14
CA LEU A 66 7.66 21.52 6.21
C LEU A 66 8.68 22.46 6.85
N VAL A 67 9.92 22.01 7.01
CA VAL A 67 11.05 22.85 7.40
C VAL A 67 11.77 23.31 6.14
N ILE A 68 11.99 24.61 6.02
CA ILE A 68 12.50 25.21 4.78
C ILE A 68 13.39 26.41 5.09
N THR A 69 14.34 26.70 4.20
CA THR A 69 15.22 27.87 4.29
C THR A 69 14.42 29.16 4.35
N LYS A 70 14.84 30.10 5.22
CA LYS A 70 14.22 31.43 5.33
C LYS A 70 14.16 32.10 3.95
N GLY A 71 12.98 32.61 3.59
CA GLY A 71 12.73 33.22 2.28
C GLY A 71 12.04 32.29 1.27
N PHE A 72 11.98 30.97 1.51
CA PHE A 72 11.46 29.98 0.55
C PHE A 72 10.09 29.38 0.89
N LYS A 73 9.33 29.99 1.83
CA LYS A 73 8.06 29.47 2.34
C LYS A 73 7.01 29.08 1.26
N ASN A 74 7.08 29.70 0.08
CA ASN A 74 6.09 29.52 -0.99
C ASN A 74 6.48 28.45 -2.03
N LEU A 75 7.62 27.76 -1.90
CA LEU A 75 8.12 26.86 -2.95
C LEU A 75 7.11 25.77 -3.35
N LEU A 76 6.41 25.14 -2.40
CA LEU A 76 5.41 24.11 -2.73
C LEU A 76 4.19 24.67 -3.45
N HIS A 77 3.82 25.92 -3.19
CA HIS A 77 2.68 26.57 -3.84
C HIS A 77 3.04 27.06 -5.26
N ILE A 78 4.26 27.59 -5.41
CA ILE A 78 4.82 27.98 -6.70
C ILE A 78 5.05 26.73 -7.57
N GLY A 79 5.36 25.60 -6.94
CA GLY A 79 5.70 24.37 -7.63
C GLY A 79 6.98 24.54 -8.45
N ASN A 80 7.02 23.89 -9.61
CA ASN A 80 8.16 23.91 -10.52
C ASN A 80 7.93 24.84 -11.72
N GLN A 81 6.99 25.78 -11.63
CA GLN A 81 6.59 26.67 -12.74
C GLN A 81 6.15 25.93 -14.02
N THR A 82 5.89 24.61 -13.94
CA THR A 82 5.35 23.86 -15.07
C THR A 82 3.96 24.39 -15.36
N ARG A 83 3.73 24.89 -16.57
CA ARG A 83 2.42 25.30 -17.06
C ARG A 83 1.81 24.11 -17.79
N PRO A 84 0.92 23.31 -17.15
CA PRO A 84 0.42 22.07 -17.76
C PRO A 84 -0.44 22.35 -19.00
N LYS A 85 -0.93 23.58 -19.11
CA LYS A 85 -1.76 24.12 -20.20
C LYS A 85 -1.11 25.34 -20.84
N ILE A 86 0.21 25.27 -21.12
CA ILE A 86 0.95 26.43 -21.66
C ILE A 86 0.44 26.92 -23.03
N PHE A 87 -0.33 26.08 -23.73
CA PHE A 87 -0.90 26.37 -25.05
C PHE A 87 -2.44 26.35 -25.10
N ASP A 88 -3.14 26.20 -23.97
CA ASP A 88 -4.60 26.42 -23.98
C ASP A 88 -4.81 27.94 -24.03
N LEU A 89 -5.06 28.43 -25.25
CA LEU A 89 -5.41 29.81 -25.63
C LEU A 89 -6.87 30.14 -25.31
#